data_AF-A0A0Q4G507-F1
#
_entry.id   AF-A0A0Q4G507-F1
#
_cell.length_a   1.000
_cell.length_b   1.000
_cell.length_c   1.000
_cell.angle_alpha   90.00
_cell.angle_beta   90.00
_cell.angle_gamma   90.00
#
_symmetry.space_group_name_H-M   'P 1'
#
loop_
_entity.id
_entity.type
_entity.pdbx_description
1 polymer ?
#
loop_
_entity_poly.entity_id
_entity_poly.type
_entity_poly.pdbx_seq_one_letter_code
_entity_poly.pdbx_strand_id
1 'polypeptide(L)'
;MEKPEQFLWMVQTLLLSNAINLASDPDRADRYRHEISATGMFGNCEEALRASSIIPPSMTASDAAHDFVFYIASNLREADDAAGKTAKRVPAWFGRS
;
A
#
# COMPACT_ATOMS: atom_id res chain seq x y z
N MET A 1 6.32 -14.20 14.93
CA MET A 1 6.45 -13.45 13.67
C MET A 1 7.34 -12.25 13.92
N GLU A 2 8.39 -12.13 13.14
CA GLU A 2 9.31 -11.00 13.15
C GLU A 2 8.67 -9.74 12.55
N LYS A 3 9.23 -8.55 12.82
CA LYS A 3 8.69 -7.26 12.33
C LYS A 3 8.47 -7.24 10.80
N PRO A 4 9.39 -7.73 9.96
CA PRO A 4 9.17 -7.80 8.51
C PRO A 4 8.01 -8.73 8.13
N GLU A 5 7.86 -9.86 8.82
CA GLU A 5 6.78 -10.83 8.55
C GLU A 5 5.41 -10.25 8.92
N GLN A 6 5.31 -9.58 10.08
CA GLN A 6 4.10 -8.88 10.49
C GLN A 6 3.70 -7.81 9.47
N PHE A 7 4.68 -7.02 9.00
CA PHE A 7 4.46 -6.02 7.97
C PHE A 7 3.95 -6.64 6.67
N LEU A 8 4.61 -7.69 6.16
CA LEU A 8 4.23 -8.34 4.91
C LEU A 8 2.82 -8.94 5.00
N TRP A 9 2.49 -9.58 6.12
CA TRP A 9 1.15 -10.12 6.37
C TRP A 9 0.08 -9.02 6.38
N MET A 10 0.34 -7.89 7.03
CA MET A 10 -0.58 -6.75 7.05
C MET A 10 -0.76 -6.16 5.65
N VAL A 11 0.33 -5.91 4.93
CA VAL A 11 0.30 -5.35 3.56
C VAL A 11 -0.47 -6.27 2.62
N GLN A 12 -0.20 -7.57 2.64
CA GLN A 12 -0.94 -8.55 1.84
C GLN A 12 -2.44 -8.48 2.14
N THR A 13 -2.80 -8.49 3.43
CA THR A 13 -4.21 -8.48 3.86
C THR A 13 -4.92 -7.20 3.40
N LEU A 14 -4.27 -6.05 3.54
CA LEU A 14 -4.81 -4.75 3.13
C LEU A 14 -4.95 -4.64 1.61
N LEU A 15 -3.95 -5.10 0.84
CA LEU A 15 -4.00 -5.09 -0.62
C LEU A 15 -5.09 -6.00 -1.16
N LEU A 16 -5.24 -7.21 -0.60
CA LEU A 16 -6.33 -8.11 -0.98
C LEU A 16 -7.70 -7.51 -0.66
N SER A 17 -7.87 -6.95 0.54
CA SER A 17 -9.13 -6.30 0.92
C SER A 17 -9.46 -5.11 0.03
N ASN A 18 -8.47 -4.27 -0.30
CA ASN A 18 -8.65 -3.13 -1.21
C ASN A 18 -9.00 -3.61 -2.62
N ALA A 19 -8.30 -4.61 -3.15
CA ALA A 19 -8.58 -5.17 -4.48
C ALA A 19 -10.00 -5.76 -4.57
N ILE A 20 -10.45 -6.48 -3.53
CA ILE A 20 -11.83 -7.00 -3.46
C ILE A 20 -12.84 -5.86 -3.47
N ASN A 21 -12.61 -4.82 -2.66
CA ASN A 21 -13.49 -3.64 -2.62
C ASN A 21 -13.55 -2.93 -3.99
N LEU A 22 -12.41 -2.74 -4.66
CA LEU A 22 -12.34 -2.13 -5.98
C LEU A 22 -13.03 -2.98 -7.06
N ALA A 23 -12.85 -4.30 -7.02
CA ALA A 23 -13.44 -5.23 -7.98
C ALA A 23 -14.96 -5.41 -7.79
N SER A 24 -15.51 -5.06 -6.62
CA SER A 24 -16.94 -5.21 -6.32
C SER A 24 -17.86 -4.19 -7.00
N ASP A 25 -17.28 -3.13 -7.57
CA ASP A 25 -17.98 -2.04 -8.27
C ASP A 25 -17.43 -1.94 -9.70
N PRO A 26 -18.25 -2.10 -10.77
CA PRO A 26 -17.78 -2.09 -12.15
C PRO A 26 -17.02 -0.83 -12.57
N ASP A 27 -17.44 0.35 -12.11
CA ASP A 27 -16.82 1.63 -12.48
C ASP A 27 -15.45 1.76 -11.80
N ARG A 28 -15.34 1.32 -10.54
CA ARG A 28 -14.06 1.29 -9.81
C ARG A 28 -13.14 0.21 -10.37
N ALA A 29 -13.69 -0.96 -10.72
CA ALA A 29 -12.93 -2.05 -11.30
C ALA A 29 -12.26 -1.65 -12.62
N ASP A 30 -12.95 -0.88 -13.46
CA ASP A 30 -12.37 -0.37 -14.70
C ASP A 30 -11.33 0.73 -14.45
N ARG A 31 -11.67 1.73 -13.62
CA ARG A 31 -10.78 2.84 -13.27
C ARG A 31 -9.45 2.37 -12.66
N TYR A 32 -9.50 1.40 -11.75
CA TYR A 32 -8.34 0.90 -11.02
C TYR A 32 -7.84 -0.46 -11.54
N ARG A 33 -8.24 -0.86 -12.75
CA ARG A 33 -7.86 -2.13 -13.38
C ARG A 33 -6.35 -2.37 -13.37
N HIS A 34 -5.57 -1.32 -13.59
CA HIS A 34 -4.10 -1.39 -13.63
C HIS A 34 -3.50 -1.72 -12.26
N GLU A 35 -4.10 -1.25 -11.16
CA GLU A 35 -3.65 -1.54 -9.79
C GLU A 35 -3.97 -2.96 -9.34
N ILE A 36 -5.17 -3.47 -9.69
CA ILE A 36 -5.59 -4.82 -9.34
C ILE A 36 -5.13 -5.89 -10.36
N SER A 37 -4.44 -5.47 -11.43
CA SER A 37 -3.84 -6.37 -12.41
C SER A 37 -2.72 -7.21 -11.78
N ALA A 38 -2.42 -8.37 -12.38
CA ALA A 38 -1.32 -9.23 -11.92
C ALA A 38 0.03 -8.48 -11.91
N THR A 39 0.29 -7.66 -12.92
CA THR A 39 1.52 -6.86 -13.02
C THR A 39 1.57 -5.74 -11.98
N GLY A 40 0.45 -5.04 -11.75
CA GLY A 40 0.36 -4.00 -10.72
C GLY A 40 0.56 -4.58 -9.32
N MET A 41 -0.10 -5.69 -9.03
CA MET A 41 0.03 -6.39 -7.75
C MET A 41 1.44 -6.93 -7.54
N PHE A 42 2.06 -7.51 -8.58
CA PHE A 42 3.43 -8.00 -8.50
C PHE A 42 4.43 -6.87 -8.15
N GLY A 43 4.31 -5.72 -8.81
CA GLY A 43 5.15 -4.54 -8.48
C GLY A 43 4.95 -4.07 -7.03
N ASN A 44 3.71 -4.10 -6.52
CA ASN A 44 3.45 -3.79 -5.12
C ASN A 44 4.07 -4.82 -4.16
N CYS A 45 4.09 -6.11 -4.52
CA CYS A 45 4.76 -7.15 -3.74
C CYS A 45 6.29 -6.95 -3.70
N GLU A 46 6.92 -6.60 -4.83
CA GLU A 46 8.36 -6.30 -4.86
C GLU A 46 8.70 -5.11 -3.96
N GLU A 47 7.92 -4.03 -4.02
CA GLU A 47 8.11 -2.89 -3.13
C GLU A 47 7.85 -3.23 -1.66
N ALA A 48 6.88 -4.09 -1.35
CA ALA A 48 6.63 -4.54 0.01
C ALA A 48 7.81 -5.37 0.56
N LEU A 49 8.36 -6.28 -0.25
CA LEU A 49 9.54 -7.06 0.12
C LEU A 49 10.73 -6.15 0.42
N ARG A 50 11.00 -5.17 -0.45
CA ARG A 50 12.05 -4.18 -0.22
C ARG A 50 11.79 -3.34 1.03
N ALA A 51 10.58 -2.82 1.20
CA ALA A 51 10.20 -2.01 2.35
C ALA A 51 10.38 -2.79 3.66
N SER A 52 10.08 -4.09 3.66
CA SER A 52 10.17 -4.96 4.84
C SER A 52 11.58 -5.06 5.42
N SER A 53 12.62 -4.90 4.60
CA SER A 53 14.02 -5.00 5.02
C SER A 53 14.61 -3.67 5.53
N ILE A 54 13.89 -2.55 5.33
CA ILE A 54 14.35 -1.20 5.70
C ILE A 54 13.43 -0.50 6.70
N ILE A 55 12.49 -1.23 7.32
CA ILE A 55 11.62 -0.68 8.35
C ILE A 55 12.49 -0.15 9.50
N PRO A 56 12.37 1.14 9.88
CA PRO A 56 13.16 1.69 10.97
C PRO A 56 12.96 0.92 12.29
N PRO A 57 14.01 0.76 13.12
CA PRO A 57 13.89 0.11 14.42
C PRO A 57 12.82 0.75 15.32
N SER A 58 12.65 2.07 15.22
CA SER A 58 11.68 2.86 15.97
C SER A 58 10.23 2.73 15.50
N MET A 59 9.97 2.13 14.33
CA MET A 59 8.63 1.96 13.79
C MET A 59 8.05 0.59 14.15
N THR A 60 6.76 0.54 14.44
CA THR A 60 6.03 -0.73 14.51
C THR A 60 5.77 -1.27 13.10
N ALA A 61 5.53 -2.57 12.97
CA ALA A 61 5.11 -3.17 11.70
C ALA A 61 3.78 -2.56 11.19
N SER A 62 2.89 -2.20 12.11
CA SER A 62 1.59 -1.58 11.81
C SER A 62 1.75 -0.19 11.22
N ASP A 63 2.58 0.67 11.84
CA ASP A 63 2.83 2.02 11.33
C ASP A 63 3.45 1.95 9.92
N ALA A 64 4.39 1.02 9.73
CA ALA A 64 5.02 0.79 8.43
C ALA A 64 4.02 0.35 7.36
N ALA A 65 3.15 -0.60 7.68
CA ALA A 65 2.14 -1.10 6.76
C ALA A 65 1.14 -0.01 6.39
N HIS A 66 0.72 0.80 7.36
CA HIS A 66 -0.17 1.93 7.10
C HIS A 66 0.47 2.98 6.19
N ASP A 67 1.71 3.39 6.47
CA ASP A 67 2.43 4.35 5.63
C ASP A 67 2.63 3.83 4.20
N PHE A 68 3.04 2.57 4.07
CA PHE A 68 3.26 1.92 2.79
C PHE A 68 1.97 1.83 1.97
N VAL A 69 0.92 1.21 2.49
CA VAL A 69 -0.33 0.95 1.74
C VAL A 69 -1.02 2.23 1.31
N PHE A 70 -1.11 3.22 2.20
CA PHE A 70 -1.73 4.50 1.87
C PHE A 70 -0.89 5.35 0.92
N TYR A 71 0.41 5.05 0.76
CA TYR A 71 1.22 5.65 -0.29
C TYR A 71 1.06 4.90 -1.63
N ILE A 72 1.07 3.55 -1.65
CA ILE A 72 1.08 2.79 -2.91
C ILE A 72 -0.30 2.66 -3.58
N ALA A 73 -1.39 2.62 -2.80
CA ALA A 73 -2.74 2.48 -3.33
C ALA A 73 -3.29 3.84 -3.78
N SER A 74 -3.44 4.05 -5.09
CA SER A 74 -3.78 5.38 -5.60
C SER A 74 -5.20 5.79 -5.20
N ASN A 75 -6.13 4.83 -5.15
CA ASN A 75 -7.51 5.08 -4.72
C ASN A 75 -7.60 5.63 -3.29
N LEU A 76 -6.67 5.25 -2.41
CA LEU A 76 -6.61 5.77 -1.04
C LEU A 76 -6.05 7.20 -1.02
N ARG A 77 -5.03 7.48 -1.84
CA ARG A 77 -4.49 8.84 -1.99
C ARG A 77 -5.53 9.79 -2.56
N GLU A 78 -6.24 9.39 -3.62
CA GLU A 78 -7.29 10.18 -4.25
C GLU A 78 -8.44 10.46 -3.26
N ALA A 79 -8.81 9.48 -2.42
CA ALA A 79 -9.81 9.67 -1.38
C ALA A 79 -9.34 10.66 -0.30
N ASP A 80 -8.07 10.60 0.11
CA ASP A 80 -7.49 11.54 1.06
C ASP A 80 -7.42 12.96 0.47
N ASP A 81 -7.03 13.10 -0.80
CA ASP A 81 -6.99 14.38 -1.52
C ASP A 81 -8.40 14.99 -1.64
N ALA A 82 -9.42 14.18 -2.00
CA ALA A 82 -10.81 14.60 -2.06
C ALA A 82 -11.38 15.03 -0.69
N ALA A 83 -10.86 14.45 0.40
CA ALA A 83 -11.20 14.81 1.77
C ALA A 83 -10.43 16.06 2.27
N GLY A 84 -9.63 16.71 1.42
CA GLY A 84 -8.80 17.86 1.80
C GLY A 84 -7.68 17.51 2.78
N LYS A 85 -7.32 16.23 2.89
CA LYS A 85 -6.14 15.82 3.66
C LYS A 85 -4.89 16.13 2.86
N THR A 86 -3.77 16.30 3.57
CA THR A 86 -2.48 16.50 2.90
C THR A 86 -2.11 15.27 2.10
N ALA A 87 -1.84 15.44 0.80
CA ALA A 87 -1.35 14.38 -0.07
C ALA A 87 -0.21 13.63 0.61
N LYS A 88 -0.36 12.31 0.78
CA LYS A 88 0.69 11.49 1.38
C LYS A 88 1.90 11.49 0.45
N ARG A 89 2.92 12.28 0.83
CA ARG A 89 4.24 12.23 0.21
C ARG A 89 4.84 10.85 0.42
N VAL A 90 5.77 10.48 -0.46
CA VAL A 90 6.61 9.29 -0.29
C VAL A 90 7.13 9.25 1.15
N PRO A 91 6.87 8.19 1.94
CA PRO A 91 7.39 8.10 3.29
C PRO A 91 8.93 8.15 3.25
N ALA A 92 9.54 8.99 4.08
CA ALA A 92 10.99 9.26 4.01
C ALA A 92 11.86 8.00 4.19
N TRP A 93 11.39 7.05 5.01
CA TRP A 93 12.06 5.76 5.23
C TRP A 93 11.93 4.79 4.04
N PHE A 94 10.91 5.00 3.20
CA PHE A 94 10.58 4.15 2.06
C PHE A 94 11.14 4.70 0.74
N GLY A 95 11.29 6.02 0.63
CA GLY A 95 11.70 6.70 -0.60
C GLY A 95 13.04 6.23 -1.14
N ARG A 96 13.13 6.13 -2.47
CA ARG A 96 14.40 5.89 -3.17
C ARG A 96 15.13 7.24 -3.29
N SER A 97 16.38 7.28 -2.85
CA SER A 97 17.31 8.40 -3.04
C SER A 97 17.82 8.48 -4.47
#